data_AF-A0A1Y0H2D4-F1
#
_entry.id   AF-A0A1Y0H2D4-F1
#
_cell.length_a   1.000
_cell.length_b   1.000
_cell.length_c   1.000
_cell.angle_alpha   90.00
_cell.angle_beta   90.00
_cell.angle_gamma   90.00
#
_symmetry.space_group_name_H-M   'P 1'
#
loop_
_entity.id
_entity.type
_entity.pdbx_description
1 polymer ?
#
loop_
_entity_poly.entity_id
_entity_poly.type
_entity_poly.pdbx_seq_one_letter_code
_entity_poly.pdbx_strand_id
1 'polypeptide(L)'
;MTAIVKPSGGGMPGQAALIHTEGYTWEDMTIQSGAALMYSLGGGGGRFGDGRTDQVRCCEMTEESGHNHDEHESEQEGHLHTEDCDHDMEFTSGRVPLVQGSPERLSTLTDRLKEAKTYREKRAAATPDAPVARDQALDAMLEVVDGKMPVMISVTTGAEIQSAVLWAEANGIKVVLYGCGGAGEIAEWLAAKQVPVILAAVYGQPRADQPLDYFYGLPGRLAKAGVKFGLTTNDNHDVRQLRDQAGWASTYGLGSENAARSITYWTAQILGIDDRLGSIQPGLDGTVILTDGEITETSTKVLRAWIQSREVPLENRQTRFYDKYRNRPMPKRIW
;
A
#
# COMPACT_ATOMS: atom_id res chain seq x y z
N MET A 1 2.38 -1.03 17.42
CA MET A 1 1.89 -0.54 16.12
C MET A 1 2.56 -1.40 15.06
N THR A 2 1.80 -1.83 14.06
CA THR A 2 2.22 -2.84 13.08
C THR A 2 2.00 -2.30 11.68
N ALA A 3 2.94 -2.54 10.78
CA ALA A 3 2.90 -2.08 9.40
C ALA A 3 3.28 -3.20 8.45
N ILE A 4 2.67 -3.19 7.26
CA ILE A 4 3.11 -4.02 6.14
C ILE A 4 4.03 -3.20 5.24
N VAL A 5 5.24 -3.71 5.02
CA VAL A 5 6.19 -3.12 4.08
C VAL A 5 5.89 -3.72 2.72
N LYS A 6 5.36 -2.89 1.83
CA LYS A 6 5.03 -3.25 0.46
C LYS A 6 6.19 -2.84 -0.46
N PRO A 7 6.83 -3.77 -1.19
CA PRO A 7 7.72 -3.39 -2.27
C PRO A 7 6.93 -2.78 -3.45
N SER A 8 7.56 -1.82 -4.13
CA SER A 8 7.06 -1.18 -5.35
C SER A 8 8.00 -1.46 -6.54
N GLY A 9 7.50 -1.26 -7.76
CA GLY A 9 8.24 -1.49 -9.01
C GLY A 9 7.77 -2.72 -9.79
N GLY A 10 7.69 -2.59 -11.12
CA GLY A 10 7.31 -3.67 -12.04
C GLY A 10 5.95 -4.34 -11.78
N GLY A 11 5.69 -5.46 -12.47
CA GLY A 11 4.48 -6.27 -12.27
C GLY A 11 4.51 -7.14 -11.00
N MET A 12 5.69 -7.64 -10.63
CA MET A 12 5.94 -8.46 -9.42
C MET A 12 7.07 -7.84 -8.59
N PRO A 13 6.78 -6.87 -7.73
CA PRO A 13 7.79 -6.19 -6.92
C PRO A 13 8.44 -7.08 -5.85
N GLY A 14 7.81 -8.20 -5.47
CA GLY A 14 8.34 -9.16 -4.50
C GLY A 14 7.42 -9.43 -3.32
N GLN A 15 7.98 -9.98 -2.25
CA GLN A 15 7.25 -10.32 -1.02
C GLN A 15 7.13 -9.10 -0.10
N ALA A 16 5.95 -8.94 0.48
CA ALA A 16 5.69 -7.98 1.54
C ALA A 16 6.00 -8.61 2.90
N ALA A 17 6.58 -7.82 3.81
CA ALA A 17 6.89 -8.22 5.17
C ALA A 17 5.99 -7.48 6.16
N LEU A 18 5.57 -8.17 7.21
CA LEU A 18 4.83 -7.58 8.33
C LEU A 18 5.80 -7.29 9.48
N ILE A 19 5.83 -6.03 9.92
CA ILE A 19 6.77 -5.56 10.93
C ILE A 19 6.08 -4.79 12.06
N HIS A 20 6.68 -4.83 13.24
CA HIS A 20 6.50 -3.83 14.27
C HIS A 20 7.28 -2.56 13.90
N THR A 21 6.73 -1.40 14.25
CA THR A 21 7.39 -0.10 14.04
C THR A 21 8.41 0.23 15.13
N GLU A 22 8.58 -0.66 16.09
CA GLU A 22 9.47 -0.51 17.24
C GLU A 22 10.29 -1.79 17.36
N GLY A 23 11.60 -1.62 17.54
CA GLY A 23 12.60 -2.68 17.58
C GLY A 23 13.98 -2.11 17.28
N TYR A 24 15.03 -2.79 17.77
CA TYR A 24 16.42 -2.40 17.54
C TYR A 24 17.08 -3.21 16.42
N THR A 25 16.63 -4.45 16.24
CA THR A 25 17.08 -5.37 15.19
C THR A 25 15.96 -5.66 14.20
N TRP A 26 16.30 -6.14 13.01
CA TRP A 26 15.27 -6.51 12.03
C TRP A 26 14.49 -7.74 12.49
N GLU A 27 15.13 -8.64 13.26
CA GLU A 27 14.51 -9.79 13.89
C GLU A 27 13.45 -9.37 14.90
N ASP A 28 13.75 -8.39 15.76
CA ASP A 28 12.79 -7.86 16.74
C ASP A 28 11.59 -7.18 16.07
N MET A 29 11.84 -6.51 14.93
CA MET A 29 10.79 -5.84 14.18
C MET A 29 9.95 -6.83 13.35
N THR A 30 10.49 -7.96 12.90
CA THR A 30 9.80 -8.82 11.94
C THR A 30 8.76 -9.71 12.63
N ILE A 31 7.50 -9.54 12.26
CA ILE A 31 6.41 -10.44 12.65
C ILE A 31 6.35 -11.62 11.70
N GLN A 32 6.37 -11.32 10.39
CA GLN A 32 6.32 -12.30 9.32
C GLN A 32 7.08 -11.75 8.12
N SER A 33 8.13 -12.45 7.67
CA SER A 33 8.99 -12.02 6.57
C SER A 33 8.32 -12.15 5.19
N GLY A 34 7.43 -13.13 5.01
CA GLY A 34 6.65 -13.37 3.79
C GLY A 34 5.15 -13.30 4.08
N ALA A 35 4.60 -12.10 4.27
CA ALA A 35 3.19 -11.89 4.54
C ALA A 35 2.32 -12.07 3.30
N ALA A 36 2.77 -11.56 2.15
CA ALA A 36 2.08 -11.72 0.87
C ALA A 36 3.04 -11.52 -0.31
N LEU A 37 2.78 -12.17 -1.45
CA LEU A 37 3.44 -11.82 -2.71
C LEU A 37 2.68 -10.67 -3.37
N MET A 38 3.35 -9.55 -3.61
CA MET A 38 2.71 -8.39 -4.24
C MET A 38 2.67 -8.54 -5.76
N TYR A 39 1.50 -8.25 -6.34
CA TYR A 39 1.31 -8.18 -7.78
C TYR A 39 0.53 -6.92 -8.17
N SER A 40 0.94 -6.25 -9.25
CA SER A 40 0.25 -5.06 -9.74
C SER A 40 -0.38 -5.33 -11.09
N LEU A 41 -1.72 -5.19 -11.18
CA LEU A 41 -2.42 -5.21 -12.46
C LEU A 41 -2.28 -3.91 -13.25
N GLY A 42 -1.61 -2.91 -12.66
CA GLY A 42 -1.28 -1.60 -13.24
C GLY A 42 -2.51 -0.73 -13.49
N GLY A 43 -2.43 0.52 -13.03
CA GLY A 43 -3.56 1.46 -12.98
C GLY A 43 -3.51 2.42 -11.78
N GLY A 44 -2.53 2.28 -10.88
CA GLY A 44 -2.37 3.08 -9.67
C GLY A 44 -1.11 3.94 -9.68
N GLY A 45 -0.90 4.73 -10.73
CA GLY A 45 0.00 5.88 -10.64
C GLY A 45 -0.78 7.05 -10.05
N GLY A 46 -0.74 7.20 -8.72
CA GLY A 46 -1.26 8.40 -8.08
C GLY A 46 -0.52 9.62 -8.62
N ARG A 47 -1.23 10.74 -8.81
CA ARG A 47 -0.71 11.98 -9.43
C ARG A 47 0.45 12.65 -8.67
N PHE A 48 0.94 12.03 -7.59
CA PHE A 48 2.08 12.45 -6.77
C PHE A 48 2.99 11.29 -6.31
N GLY A 49 3.02 10.15 -7.01
CA GLY A 49 3.90 9.03 -6.65
C GLY A 49 4.29 8.15 -7.84
N ASP A 50 5.59 8.18 -8.17
CA ASP A 50 6.33 7.20 -8.98
C ASP A 50 5.79 6.87 -10.39
N GLY A 51 5.88 7.85 -11.29
CA GLY A 51 5.69 7.68 -12.72
C GLY A 51 6.99 7.62 -13.53
N ARG A 52 8.09 7.08 -13.00
CA ARG A 52 9.41 7.11 -13.69
C ARG A 52 10.03 5.75 -14.05
N THR A 53 9.31 4.63 -14.00
CA THR A 53 9.94 3.33 -14.33
C THR A 53 9.43 2.60 -15.57
N ASP A 54 8.46 3.13 -16.33
CA ASP A 54 8.04 2.51 -17.61
C ASP A 54 8.49 3.30 -18.86
N GLN A 55 9.72 3.82 -18.83
CA GLN A 55 10.49 4.05 -20.06
C GLN A 55 11.82 3.31 -19.97
N VAL A 56 11.79 2.05 -20.40
CA VAL A 56 12.94 1.49 -21.12
C VAL A 56 13.11 2.37 -22.37
N ARG A 57 13.83 3.49 -22.22
CA ARG A 57 14.44 4.18 -23.37
C ARG A 57 15.57 3.26 -23.83
N CYS A 58 15.22 2.37 -24.75
CA CYS A 58 16.15 1.80 -25.69
C CYS A 58 16.56 2.94 -26.64
N CYS A 59 17.48 3.78 -26.20
CA CYS A 59 18.27 4.65 -27.07
C CYS A 59 19.72 4.47 -26.64
N GLU A 60 20.50 3.88 -27.54
CA GLU A 60 21.95 3.73 -27.47
C GLU A 60 22.59 5.06 -27.04
N MET A 61 23.26 5.06 -25.88
CA MET A 61 24.14 6.14 -25.48
C MET A 61 25.50 5.84 -26.11
N THR A 62 25.77 6.43 -27.27
CA THR A 62 27.14 6.61 -27.73
C THR A 62 27.82 7.61 -26.80
N GLU A 63 28.86 7.13 -26.11
CA GLU A 63 29.81 7.94 -25.35
C GLU A 63 30.44 8.99 -26.26
N GLU A 64 30.49 10.26 -25.82
CA GLU A 64 31.66 11.11 -26.02
C GLU A 64 31.59 12.38 -25.17
N SER A 65 32.67 12.63 -24.42
CA SER A 65 33.19 13.92 -23.93
C SER A 65 32.21 14.82 -23.14
N GLY A 66 32.36 14.96 -21.81
CA GLY A 66 33.46 15.70 -21.19
C GLY A 66 33.14 17.20 -21.17
N HIS A 67 33.01 17.82 -20.00
CA HIS A 67 33.70 19.05 -19.60
C HIS A 67 33.22 19.57 -18.23
N ASN A 68 34.17 20.25 -17.59
CA ASN A 68 34.28 20.60 -16.18
C ASN A 68 33.21 21.55 -15.62
N HIS A 69 33.02 21.41 -14.31
CA HIS A 69 32.62 22.50 -13.41
C HIS A 69 33.57 23.68 -13.56
N ASP A 70 33.04 24.88 -13.78
CA ASP A 70 33.60 26.12 -13.21
C ASP A 70 32.52 27.21 -13.17
N GLU A 71 32.48 27.91 -12.03
CA GLU A 71 31.61 29.04 -11.71
C GLU A 71 32.07 30.29 -12.47
N HIS A 72 31.16 30.99 -13.14
CA HIS A 72 31.35 32.40 -13.47
C HIS A 72 30.00 33.12 -13.63
N GLU A 73 29.76 34.09 -12.74
CA GLU A 73 28.80 35.16 -12.91
C GLU A 73 29.24 36.10 -14.04
N SER A 74 28.34 36.39 -14.98
CA SER A 74 28.40 37.62 -15.76
C SER A 74 27.00 38.01 -16.23
N GLU A 75 26.55 39.17 -15.78
CA GLU A 75 25.38 39.89 -16.26
C GLU A 75 25.53 40.23 -17.74
N GLN A 76 24.57 39.80 -18.57
CA GLN A 76 24.29 40.42 -19.86
C GLN A 76 22.78 40.48 -20.06
N GLU A 77 22.24 41.70 -20.01
CA GLU A 77 20.91 42.04 -20.51
C GLU A 77 20.84 41.71 -22.00
N GLY A 78 19.90 40.83 -22.37
CA GLY A 78 19.65 40.43 -23.75
C GLY A 78 18.16 40.30 -23.99
N HIS A 79 17.65 41.18 -24.84
CA HIS A 79 16.27 41.36 -25.31
C HIS A 79 15.36 40.11 -25.30
N LEU A 80 14.21 40.22 -24.63
CA LEU A 80 13.06 39.33 -24.88
C LEU A 80 12.53 39.60 -26.29
N HIS A 81 12.85 38.73 -27.24
CA HIS A 81 12.01 38.51 -28.41
C HIS A 81 10.82 37.64 -27.97
N THR A 82 9.65 38.26 -27.84
CA THR A 82 8.38 37.55 -27.88
C THR A 82 8.09 37.24 -29.35
N GLU A 83 8.55 36.08 -29.81
CA GLU A 83 8.02 35.48 -31.02
C GLU A 83 6.71 34.77 -30.67
N ASP A 84 5.63 35.30 -31.23
CA ASP A 84 4.30 34.74 -31.22
C ASP A 84 4.35 33.29 -31.73
N CYS A 85 4.28 32.34 -30.79
CA CYS A 85 4.01 30.93 -31.10
C CYS A 85 2.51 30.69 -30.91
N ASP A 86 1.72 31.16 -31.88
CA ASP A 86 0.41 30.58 -32.16
C ASP A 86 0.64 29.12 -32.56
N HIS A 87 0.56 28.21 -31.57
CA HIS A 87 0.29 26.81 -31.82
C HIS A 87 -1.12 26.53 -31.33
N ASP A 88 -2.01 26.38 -32.31
CA ASP A 88 -3.36 25.87 -32.14
C ASP A 88 -3.34 24.67 -31.21
N MET A 89 -3.82 24.88 -29.97
CA MET A 89 -4.13 23.81 -29.02
C MET A 89 -5.37 23.09 -29.54
N GLU A 90 -5.18 22.24 -30.55
CA GLU A 90 -6.15 21.20 -30.86
C GLU A 90 -6.26 20.30 -29.62
N PHE A 91 -7.34 20.51 -28.86
CA PHE A 91 -7.82 19.60 -27.83
C PHE A 91 -8.21 18.28 -28.52
N THR A 92 -7.21 17.48 -28.86
CA THR A 92 -7.43 16.07 -29.16
C THR A 92 -7.92 15.46 -27.85
N SER A 93 -9.21 15.14 -27.83
CA SER A 93 -9.84 14.31 -26.81
C SER A 93 -9.24 12.90 -26.91
N GLY A 94 -7.98 12.78 -26.47
CA GLY A 94 -7.29 11.52 -26.30
C GLY A 94 -8.10 10.72 -25.30
N ARG A 95 -8.89 9.77 -25.79
CA ARG A 95 -9.49 8.72 -24.98
C ARG A 95 -8.39 8.18 -24.09
N VAL A 96 -8.56 8.30 -22.77
CA VAL A 96 -7.80 7.47 -21.82
C VAL A 96 -7.94 6.04 -22.33
N PRO A 97 -6.84 5.32 -22.64
CA PRO A 97 -6.95 3.98 -23.19
C PRO A 97 -7.80 3.14 -22.24
N LEU A 98 -8.90 2.61 -22.76
CA LEU A 98 -9.70 1.65 -22.02
C LEU A 98 -8.78 0.49 -21.66
N VAL A 99 -8.82 0.09 -20.39
CA VAL A 99 -7.98 -0.93 -19.75
C VAL A 99 -7.98 -2.22 -20.57
N GLN A 100 -7.04 -2.36 -21.50
CA GLN A 100 -6.80 -3.59 -22.27
C GLN A 100 -5.69 -4.45 -21.64
N GLY A 101 -5.06 -3.98 -20.55
CA GLY A 101 -3.88 -4.63 -19.95
C GLY A 101 -4.15 -5.64 -18.84
N SER A 102 -5.37 -5.76 -18.28
CA SER A 102 -5.62 -6.66 -17.15
C SER A 102 -5.44 -8.15 -17.49
N PRO A 103 -5.91 -8.66 -18.66
CA PRO A 103 -5.75 -10.08 -19.00
C PRO A 103 -4.30 -10.46 -19.33
N GLU A 104 -3.57 -9.61 -20.06
CA GLU A 104 -2.16 -9.85 -20.44
C GLU A 104 -1.22 -9.83 -19.23
N ARG A 105 -1.53 -9.00 -18.23
CA ARG A 105 -0.78 -8.98 -16.97
C ARG A 105 -1.02 -10.27 -16.20
N LEU A 106 -2.27 -10.69 -16.03
CA LEU A 106 -2.59 -11.96 -15.37
C LEU A 106 -1.98 -13.18 -16.08
N SER A 107 -1.84 -13.18 -17.41
CA SER A 107 -1.15 -14.27 -18.11
C SER A 107 0.33 -14.33 -17.73
N THR A 108 1.00 -13.18 -17.60
CA THR A 108 2.39 -13.11 -17.13
C THR A 108 2.56 -13.76 -15.75
N LEU A 109 1.65 -13.47 -14.82
CA LEU A 109 1.66 -14.09 -13.49
C LEU A 109 1.41 -15.60 -13.57
N THR A 110 0.51 -16.02 -14.46
CA THR A 110 0.19 -17.44 -14.69
C THR A 110 1.41 -18.21 -15.19
N ASP A 111 2.16 -17.65 -16.14
CA ASP A 111 3.32 -18.30 -16.71
C ASP A 111 4.44 -18.42 -15.68
N ARG A 112 4.64 -17.41 -14.85
CA ARG A 112 5.58 -17.45 -13.72
C ARG A 112 5.23 -18.50 -12.68
N LEU A 113 3.93 -18.70 -12.40
CA LEU A 113 3.48 -19.78 -11.53
C LEU A 113 3.73 -21.17 -12.13
N LYS A 114 3.58 -21.34 -13.45
CA LYS A 114 3.92 -22.60 -14.13
C LYS A 114 5.43 -22.86 -14.08
N GLU A 115 6.24 -21.84 -14.29
CA GLU A 115 7.71 -21.92 -14.14
C GLU A 115 8.09 -22.34 -12.72
N ALA A 116 7.49 -21.72 -11.69
CA ALA A 116 7.73 -22.07 -10.29
C ALA A 116 7.34 -23.53 -9.97
N LYS A 117 6.20 -24.02 -10.50
CA LYS A 117 5.80 -25.43 -10.36
C LYS A 117 6.82 -26.38 -11.01
N THR A 118 7.24 -26.06 -12.23
CA THR A 118 8.25 -26.86 -12.95
C THR A 118 9.60 -26.85 -12.22
N TYR A 119 10.00 -25.70 -11.67
CA TYR A 119 11.22 -25.57 -10.88
C TYR A 119 11.16 -26.39 -9.58
N ARG A 120 9.99 -26.43 -8.91
CA ARG A 120 9.77 -27.30 -7.73
C ARG A 120 10.02 -28.76 -8.06
N GLU A 121 9.47 -29.25 -9.18
CA GLU A 121 9.66 -30.63 -9.64
C GLU A 121 11.13 -30.93 -9.95
N LYS A 122 11.81 -30.01 -10.66
CA LYS A 122 13.25 -30.13 -10.94
C LYS A 122 14.08 -30.18 -9.66
N ARG A 123 13.78 -29.34 -8.66
CA ARG A 123 14.46 -29.35 -7.37
C ARG A 123 14.20 -30.63 -6.57
N ALA A 124 12.99 -31.18 -6.63
CA ALA A 124 12.66 -32.45 -5.97
C ALA A 124 13.37 -33.64 -6.63
N ALA A 125 13.59 -33.59 -7.94
CA ALA A 125 14.31 -34.60 -8.71
C ALA A 125 15.84 -34.42 -8.70
N ALA A 126 16.35 -33.37 -8.04
CA ALA A 126 17.78 -33.08 -8.01
C ALA A 126 18.55 -34.15 -7.22
N THR A 127 19.61 -34.68 -7.82
CA THR A 127 20.55 -35.60 -7.18
C THR A 127 21.90 -34.91 -6.96
N PRO A 128 22.78 -35.45 -6.08
CA PRO A 128 24.12 -34.88 -5.87
C PRO A 128 24.94 -34.72 -7.15
N ASP A 129 24.69 -35.55 -8.17
CA ASP A 129 25.38 -35.54 -9.46
C ASP A 129 24.79 -34.56 -10.48
N ALA A 130 23.60 -34.01 -10.23
CA ALA A 130 22.92 -33.02 -11.08
C ALA A 130 22.25 -31.93 -10.24
N PRO A 131 23.04 -31.04 -9.61
CA PRO A 131 22.48 -29.97 -8.79
C PRO A 131 21.72 -28.96 -9.65
N VAL A 132 20.50 -28.64 -9.23
CA VAL A 132 19.72 -27.56 -9.85
C VAL A 132 20.17 -26.23 -9.23
N ALA A 133 20.57 -25.29 -10.07
CA ALA A 133 20.95 -23.95 -9.64
C ALA A 133 19.79 -23.27 -8.90
N ARG A 134 20.09 -22.65 -7.76
CA ARG A 134 19.09 -21.98 -6.93
C ARG A 134 18.71 -20.64 -7.55
N ASP A 135 17.45 -20.51 -7.95
CA ASP A 135 16.85 -19.25 -8.37
C ASP A 135 16.05 -18.66 -7.19
N GLN A 136 16.46 -17.49 -6.69
CA GLN A 136 15.83 -16.84 -5.55
C GLN A 136 14.40 -16.38 -5.85
N ALA A 137 14.13 -15.95 -7.09
CA ALA A 137 12.80 -15.48 -7.49
C ALA A 137 11.80 -16.64 -7.51
N LEU A 138 12.21 -17.78 -8.08
CA LEU A 138 11.36 -18.98 -8.12
C LEU A 138 11.22 -19.63 -6.73
N ASP A 139 12.27 -19.63 -5.90
CA ASP A 139 12.20 -20.08 -4.49
C ASP A 139 11.13 -19.28 -3.71
N ALA A 140 11.09 -17.95 -3.88
CA ALA A 140 10.11 -17.08 -3.21
C ALA A 140 8.65 -17.34 -3.66
N MET A 141 8.45 -17.88 -4.87
CA MET A 141 7.13 -18.23 -5.37
C MET A 141 6.65 -19.60 -4.89
N LEU A 142 7.53 -20.46 -4.37
CA LEU A 142 7.15 -21.80 -3.92
C LEU A 142 6.12 -21.76 -2.79
N GLU A 143 6.22 -20.78 -1.87
CA GLU A 143 5.27 -20.63 -0.77
C GLU A 143 3.86 -20.21 -1.25
N VAL A 144 3.79 -19.48 -2.36
CA VAL A 144 2.52 -19.13 -3.03
C VAL A 144 1.94 -20.36 -3.72
N VAL A 145 2.78 -21.15 -4.41
CA VAL A 145 2.37 -22.42 -5.05
C VAL A 145 1.89 -23.44 -4.02
N ASP A 146 2.50 -23.48 -2.84
CA ASP A 146 2.09 -24.33 -1.72
C ASP A 146 0.81 -23.82 -1.02
N GLY A 147 0.31 -22.63 -1.37
CA GLY A 147 -0.86 -22.02 -0.74
C GLY A 147 -0.64 -21.53 0.69
N LYS A 148 0.62 -21.45 1.13
CA LYS A 148 1.01 -20.93 2.45
C LYS A 148 0.97 -19.40 2.47
N MET A 149 1.37 -18.76 1.38
CA MET A 149 1.39 -17.31 1.23
C MET A 149 0.31 -16.83 0.24
N PRO A 150 -0.50 -15.82 0.61
CA PRO A 150 -1.45 -15.22 -0.33
C PRO A 150 -0.76 -14.29 -1.33
N VAL A 151 -1.37 -14.10 -2.50
CA VAL A 151 -0.98 -13.06 -3.47
C VAL A 151 -1.83 -11.82 -3.22
N MET A 152 -1.19 -10.69 -2.95
CA MET A 152 -1.87 -9.40 -2.82
C MET A 152 -1.86 -8.66 -4.15
N ILE A 153 -3.03 -8.54 -4.77
CA ILE A 153 -3.17 -7.96 -6.11
C ILE A 153 -3.70 -6.53 -6.00
N SER A 154 -2.93 -5.57 -6.51
CA SER A 154 -3.34 -4.17 -6.62
C SER A 154 -4.34 -3.99 -7.76
N VAL A 155 -5.54 -3.55 -7.42
CA VAL A 155 -6.68 -3.34 -8.33
C VAL A 155 -7.38 -2.04 -8.02
N THR A 156 -7.93 -1.39 -9.05
CA THR A 156 -8.66 -0.13 -8.88
C THR A 156 -10.11 -0.27 -9.32
N THR A 157 -10.38 -0.89 -10.46
CA THR A 157 -11.72 -0.94 -11.07
C THR A 157 -12.50 -2.22 -10.74
N GLY A 158 -13.83 -2.18 -10.84
CA GLY A 158 -14.68 -3.37 -10.64
C GLY A 158 -14.33 -4.54 -11.58
N ALA A 159 -14.02 -4.25 -12.84
CA ALA A 159 -13.64 -5.25 -13.83
C ALA A 159 -12.29 -5.92 -13.50
N GLU A 160 -11.31 -5.15 -13.02
CA GLU A 160 -10.02 -5.69 -12.55
C GLU A 160 -10.21 -6.57 -11.31
N ILE A 161 -11.06 -6.13 -10.37
CA ILE A 161 -11.38 -6.90 -9.17
C ILE A 161 -11.98 -8.26 -9.56
N GLN A 162 -12.99 -8.27 -10.43
CA GLN A 162 -13.61 -9.52 -10.90
C GLN A 162 -12.59 -10.41 -11.62
N SER A 163 -11.76 -9.84 -12.49
CA SER A 163 -10.72 -10.59 -13.22
C SER A 163 -9.70 -11.23 -12.27
N ALA A 164 -9.24 -10.47 -11.26
CA ALA A 164 -8.26 -10.95 -10.28
C ALA A 164 -8.83 -12.12 -9.44
N VAL A 165 -10.10 -12.00 -9.01
CA VAL A 165 -10.77 -13.05 -8.22
C VAL A 165 -10.99 -14.31 -9.06
N LEU A 166 -11.53 -14.18 -10.28
CA LEU A 166 -11.77 -15.32 -11.16
C LEU A 166 -10.45 -16.02 -11.54
N TRP A 167 -9.39 -15.25 -11.76
CA TRP A 167 -8.07 -15.78 -12.01
C TRP A 167 -7.52 -16.57 -10.81
N ALA A 168 -7.70 -16.05 -9.60
CA ALA A 168 -7.27 -16.73 -8.37
C ALA A 168 -8.04 -18.05 -8.16
N GLU A 169 -9.35 -18.06 -8.41
CA GLU A 169 -10.18 -19.28 -8.39
C GLU A 169 -9.70 -20.32 -9.41
N ALA A 170 -9.42 -19.89 -10.64
CA ALA A 170 -8.96 -20.79 -11.71
C ALA A 170 -7.59 -21.42 -11.41
N ASN A 171 -6.72 -20.73 -10.66
CA ASN A 171 -5.38 -21.21 -10.32
C ASN A 171 -5.28 -21.85 -8.92
N GLY A 172 -6.37 -21.82 -8.13
CA GLY A 172 -6.38 -22.34 -6.76
C GLY A 172 -5.49 -21.56 -5.79
N ILE A 173 -5.34 -20.25 -5.99
CA ILE A 173 -4.44 -19.39 -5.22
C ILE A 173 -5.22 -18.52 -4.24
N LYS A 174 -4.71 -18.36 -3.02
CA LYS A 174 -5.26 -17.42 -2.04
C LYS A 174 -4.93 -16.00 -2.47
N VAL A 175 -5.96 -15.15 -2.61
CA VAL A 175 -5.80 -13.76 -3.05
C VAL A 175 -6.29 -12.79 -1.98
N VAL A 176 -5.57 -11.68 -1.84
CA VAL A 176 -5.99 -10.49 -1.10
C VAL A 176 -6.04 -9.31 -2.08
N LEU A 177 -7.17 -8.60 -2.13
CA LEU A 177 -7.30 -7.48 -3.04
C LEU A 177 -6.83 -6.20 -2.36
N TYR A 178 -6.03 -5.38 -3.05
CA TYR A 178 -5.48 -4.13 -2.54
C TYR A 178 -5.92 -2.95 -3.40
N GLY A 179 -6.30 -1.82 -2.79
CA GLY A 179 -6.71 -0.60 -3.49
C GLY A 179 -8.23 -0.47 -3.57
N CYS A 180 -8.85 -1.30 -4.40
CA CYS A 180 -10.30 -1.59 -4.44
C CYS A 180 -11.25 -0.37 -4.51
N GLY A 181 -10.86 0.71 -5.19
CA GLY A 181 -11.69 1.92 -5.30
C GLY A 181 -13.06 1.69 -5.95
N GLY A 182 -13.15 0.79 -6.93
CA GLY A 182 -14.37 0.39 -7.62
C GLY A 182 -15.14 -0.76 -6.97
N ALA A 183 -14.78 -1.18 -5.76
CA ALA A 183 -15.44 -2.33 -5.10
C ALA A 183 -16.91 -2.07 -4.74
N GLY A 184 -17.31 -0.79 -4.63
CA GLY A 184 -18.66 -0.43 -4.22
C GLY A 184 -19.76 -0.82 -5.21
N GLU A 185 -19.42 -0.96 -6.50
CA GLU A 185 -20.35 -1.37 -7.56
C GLU A 185 -20.57 -2.88 -7.60
N ILE A 186 -19.65 -3.65 -7.01
CA ILE A 186 -19.64 -5.12 -7.01
C ILE A 186 -19.66 -5.69 -5.59
N ALA A 187 -20.15 -4.91 -4.62
CA ALA A 187 -20.08 -5.23 -3.19
C ALA A 187 -20.79 -6.55 -2.84
N GLU A 188 -21.98 -6.78 -3.38
CA GLU A 188 -22.75 -8.02 -3.16
C GLU A 188 -22.03 -9.24 -3.75
N TRP A 189 -21.42 -9.07 -4.93
CA TRP A 189 -20.65 -10.12 -5.57
C TRP A 189 -19.39 -10.47 -4.77
N LEU A 190 -18.70 -9.46 -4.24
CA LEU A 190 -17.55 -9.65 -3.35
C LEU A 190 -17.93 -10.34 -2.04
N ALA A 191 -19.08 -9.99 -1.48
CA ALA A 191 -19.59 -10.61 -0.26
C ALA A 191 -19.90 -12.09 -0.48
N ALA A 192 -20.51 -12.45 -1.62
CA ALA A 192 -20.80 -13.84 -1.98
C ALA A 192 -19.53 -14.69 -2.14
N LYS A 193 -18.44 -14.09 -2.62
CA LYS A 193 -17.15 -14.75 -2.80
C LYS A 193 -16.28 -14.77 -1.54
N GLN A 194 -16.62 -13.96 -0.53
CA GLN A 194 -15.87 -13.80 0.73
C GLN A 194 -14.39 -13.48 0.54
N VAL A 195 -14.05 -12.71 -0.49
CA VAL A 195 -12.65 -12.35 -0.78
C VAL A 195 -12.21 -11.20 0.16
N PRO A 196 -11.05 -11.32 0.82
CA PRO A 196 -10.54 -10.28 1.68
C PRO A 196 -10.08 -9.04 0.88
N VAL A 197 -10.44 -7.86 1.38
CA VAL A 197 -10.17 -6.56 0.73
C VAL A 197 -9.38 -5.64 1.65
N ILE A 198 -8.30 -5.05 1.15
CA ILE A 198 -7.59 -3.92 1.76
C ILE A 198 -7.92 -2.67 0.96
N LEU A 199 -8.69 -1.77 1.57
CA LEU A 199 -9.22 -0.58 0.95
C LEU A 199 -8.30 0.62 1.20
N ALA A 200 -7.82 1.22 0.11
CA ALA A 200 -6.93 2.38 0.13
C ALA A 200 -7.60 3.68 -0.35
N ALA A 201 -8.91 3.66 -0.54
CA ALA A 201 -9.60 4.63 -1.37
C ALA A 201 -10.42 5.66 -0.57
N VAL A 202 -10.36 5.69 0.78
CA VAL A 202 -11.26 6.53 1.59
C VAL A 202 -11.10 8.03 1.26
N TYR A 203 -9.87 8.48 1.02
CA TYR A 203 -9.56 9.85 0.55
C TYR A 203 -9.41 9.94 -0.97
N GLY A 204 -10.02 9.00 -1.70
CA GLY A 204 -10.01 8.98 -3.16
C GLY A 204 -10.78 10.16 -3.75
N GLN A 205 -10.37 10.58 -4.94
CA GLN A 205 -11.06 11.63 -5.68
C GLN A 205 -12.22 11.04 -6.49
N PRO A 206 -13.49 11.39 -6.21
CA PRO A 206 -14.62 10.95 -7.02
C PRO A 206 -14.51 11.44 -8.46
N ARG A 207 -15.04 10.66 -9.38
CA ARG A 207 -15.22 11.08 -10.78
C ARG A 207 -16.29 12.17 -10.87
N ALA A 208 -16.31 12.86 -12.01
CA ALA A 208 -17.28 13.94 -12.25
C ALA A 208 -18.75 13.50 -12.17
N ASP A 209 -19.03 12.23 -12.44
CA ASP A 209 -20.36 11.61 -12.38
C ASP A 209 -20.69 10.99 -11.01
N GLN A 210 -19.73 10.96 -10.09
CA GLN A 210 -19.89 10.38 -8.75
C GLN A 210 -20.17 11.46 -7.72
N PRO A 211 -20.95 11.15 -6.66
CA PRO A 211 -21.14 12.10 -5.57
C PRO A 211 -19.84 12.33 -4.81
N LEU A 212 -19.71 13.50 -4.17
CA LEU A 212 -18.51 13.90 -3.45
C LEU A 212 -18.12 12.89 -2.36
N ASP A 213 -19.11 12.26 -1.74
CA ASP A 213 -18.95 11.32 -0.64
C ASP A 213 -18.79 9.85 -1.09
N TYR A 214 -18.65 9.59 -2.39
CA TYR A 214 -18.56 8.23 -2.93
C TYR A 214 -17.51 7.39 -2.20
N PHE A 215 -16.32 7.95 -2.02
CA PHE A 215 -15.18 7.27 -1.40
C PHE A 215 -15.26 7.22 0.12
N TYR A 216 -15.76 8.26 0.78
CA TYR A 216 -15.97 8.25 2.23
C TYR A 216 -17.03 7.23 2.65
N GLY A 217 -18.11 7.08 1.87
CA GLY A 217 -19.17 6.11 2.12
C GLY A 217 -18.92 4.71 1.57
N LEU A 218 -17.84 4.50 0.81
CA LEU A 218 -17.49 3.20 0.24
C LEU A 218 -17.30 2.10 1.32
N PRO A 219 -16.57 2.33 2.43
CA PRO A 219 -16.47 1.35 3.52
C PRO A 219 -17.83 0.95 4.10
N GLY A 220 -18.73 1.92 4.30
CA GLY A 220 -20.09 1.66 4.81
C GLY A 220 -20.91 0.79 3.87
N ARG A 221 -20.83 1.05 2.55
CA ARG A 221 -21.48 0.22 1.52
C ARG A 221 -20.95 -1.22 1.52
N LEU A 222 -19.63 -1.41 1.61
CA LEU A 222 -19.00 -2.73 1.67
C LEU A 222 -19.39 -3.50 2.93
N ALA A 223 -19.36 -2.84 4.09
CA ALA A 223 -19.77 -3.45 5.36
C ALA A 223 -21.25 -3.87 5.33
N LYS A 224 -22.13 -3.04 4.77
CA LYS A 224 -23.56 -3.35 4.63
C LYS A 224 -23.80 -4.56 3.73
N ALA A 225 -22.98 -4.75 2.70
CA ALA A 225 -23.03 -5.94 1.85
C ALA A 225 -22.46 -7.20 2.54
N GLY A 226 -21.78 -7.07 3.69
CA GLY A 226 -21.16 -8.17 4.41
C GLY A 226 -19.71 -8.46 4.03
N VAL A 227 -19.05 -7.55 3.31
CA VAL A 227 -17.62 -7.68 2.95
C VAL A 227 -16.76 -7.30 4.16
N LYS A 228 -15.84 -8.19 4.55
CA LYS A 228 -14.77 -7.87 5.51
C LYS A 228 -13.64 -7.15 4.79
N PHE A 229 -13.21 -6.01 5.33
CA PHE A 229 -12.11 -5.24 4.76
C PHE A 229 -11.20 -4.64 5.83
N GLY A 230 -9.96 -4.36 5.43
CA GLY A 230 -9.01 -3.54 6.19
C GLY A 230 -8.86 -2.16 5.55
N LEU A 231 -8.74 -1.10 6.35
CA LEU A 231 -8.40 0.23 5.83
C LEU A 231 -6.88 0.42 5.80
N THR A 232 -6.38 1.13 4.79
CA THR A 232 -4.98 1.54 4.67
C THR A 232 -4.88 2.95 4.10
N THR A 233 -3.80 3.66 4.43
CA THR A 233 -3.53 4.99 3.87
C THR A 233 -2.96 4.95 2.46
N ASN A 234 -2.33 3.84 2.06
CA ASN A 234 -1.61 3.70 0.77
C ASN A 234 -0.62 4.85 0.50
N ASP A 235 -0.02 5.35 1.58
CA ASP A 235 0.97 6.42 1.56
C ASP A 235 1.96 6.20 2.71
N ASN A 236 3.21 6.59 2.50
CA ASN A 236 4.30 6.56 3.47
C ASN A 236 4.36 7.84 4.31
N HIS A 237 3.88 8.98 3.78
CA HIS A 237 3.93 10.28 4.45
C HIS A 237 2.73 10.50 5.38
N ASP A 238 1.58 9.95 5.01
CA ASP A 238 0.31 10.17 5.69
C ASP A 238 -0.22 8.95 6.45
N VAL A 239 0.66 8.00 6.81
CA VAL A 239 0.32 6.82 7.63
C VAL A 239 -0.42 7.20 8.92
N ARG A 240 -0.08 8.36 9.51
CA ARG A 240 -0.72 8.92 10.70
C ARG A 240 -2.21 9.22 10.52
N GLN A 241 -2.68 9.38 9.29
CA GLN A 241 -4.07 9.70 8.95
C GLN A 241 -4.97 8.46 8.92
N LEU A 242 -4.44 7.24 9.11
CA LEU A 242 -5.24 6.01 9.09
C LEU A 242 -6.46 6.08 10.03
N ARG A 243 -6.25 6.62 11.23
CA ARG A 243 -7.30 6.81 12.23
C ARG A 243 -8.35 7.80 11.75
N ASP A 244 -7.92 8.89 11.10
CA ASP A 244 -8.83 9.91 10.58
C ASP A 244 -9.65 9.35 9.41
N GLN A 245 -9.05 8.53 8.53
CA GLN A 245 -9.79 7.82 7.47
C GLN A 245 -10.86 6.88 8.05
N ALA A 246 -10.55 6.17 9.14
CA ALA A 246 -11.54 5.37 9.86
C ALA A 246 -12.66 6.25 10.47
N GLY A 247 -12.32 7.43 10.99
CA GLY A 247 -13.28 8.43 11.46
C GLY A 247 -14.24 8.95 10.39
N TRP A 248 -13.71 9.28 9.22
CA TRP A 248 -14.55 9.65 8.06
C TRP A 248 -15.44 8.48 7.64
N ALA A 249 -14.88 7.27 7.49
CA ALA A 249 -15.66 6.09 7.15
C ALA A 249 -16.80 5.82 8.15
N SER A 250 -16.53 5.98 9.45
CA SER A 250 -17.52 5.88 10.53
C SER A 250 -18.69 6.83 10.31
N THR A 251 -18.38 8.10 10.00
CA THR A 251 -19.36 9.18 9.77
C THR A 251 -20.21 8.95 8.53
N TYR A 252 -19.63 8.37 7.47
CA TYR A 252 -20.30 8.09 6.20
C TYR A 252 -20.91 6.66 6.12
N GLY A 253 -21.36 6.14 7.27
CA GLY A 253 -22.23 4.96 7.33
C GLY A 253 -21.58 3.64 7.71
N LEU A 254 -20.27 3.60 8.01
CA LEU A 254 -19.63 2.39 8.56
C LEU A 254 -19.98 2.18 10.04
N GLY A 255 -20.12 3.26 10.80
CA GLY A 255 -20.24 3.24 12.26
C GLY A 255 -18.89 3.06 12.97
N SER A 256 -18.80 3.58 14.20
CA SER A 256 -17.53 3.69 14.94
C SER A 256 -16.91 2.33 15.28
N GLU A 257 -17.73 1.36 15.71
CA GLU A 257 -17.23 0.01 16.03
C GLU A 257 -16.62 -0.70 14.82
N ASN A 258 -17.30 -0.68 13.66
CA ASN A 258 -16.78 -1.29 12.45
C ASN A 258 -15.58 -0.53 11.89
N ALA A 259 -15.53 0.79 12.05
CA ALA A 259 -14.37 1.60 11.71
C ALA A 259 -13.16 1.26 12.58
N ALA A 260 -13.33 1.04 13.89
CA ALA A 260 -12.25 0.55 14.75
C ALA A 260 -11.81 -0.87 14.35
N ARG A 261 -12.76 -1.77 14.04
CA ARG A 261 -12.48 -3.14 13.58
C ARG A 261 -11.73 -3.17 12.25
N SER A 262 -12.02 -2.26 11.33
CA SER A 262 -11.38 -2.21 10.00
C SER A 262 -9.91 -1.75 10.04
N ILE A 263 -9.45 -1.14 11.14
CA ILE A 263 -8.03 -0.82 11.36
C ILE A 263 -7.35 -1.75 12.38
N THR A 264 -8.11 -2.69 12.96
CA THR A 264 -7.61 -3.65 13.97
C THR A 264 -7.95 -5.09 13.57
N TYR A 265 -9.07 -5.61 14.05
CA TYR A 265 -9.43 -7.03 13.96
C TYR A 265 -9.59 -7.54 12.53
N TRP A 266 -10.35 -6.85 11.67
CA TRP A 266 -10.58 -7.32 10.30
C TRP A 266 -9.27 -7.35 9.50
N THR A 267 -8.41 -6.35 9.69
CA THR A 267 -7.09 -6.33 9.07
C THR A 267 -6.21 -7.48 9.57
N ALA A 268 -6.23 -7.78 10.88
CA ALA A 268 -5.51 -8.91 11.42
C ALA A 268 -6.00 -10.26 10.83
N GLN A 269 -7.32 -10.43 10.66
CA GLN A 269 -7.89 -11.62 10.01
C GLN A 269 -7.48 -11.74 8.54
N ILE A 270 -7.46 -10.63 7.80
CA ILE A 270 -7.07 -10.59 6.38
C ILE A 270 -5.61 -10.99 6.21
N LEU A 271 -4.75 -10.57 7.15
CA LEU A 271 -3.33 -10.87 7.13
C LEU A 271 -2.98 -12.22 7.79
N GLY A 272 -3.95 -12.90 8.41
CA GLY A 272 -3.74 -14.19 9.07
C GLY A 272 -2.91 -14.12 10.36
N ILE A 273 -3.02 -13.00 11.09
CA ILE A 273 -2.27 -12.72 12.34
C ILE A 273 -3.21 -12.44 13.53
N ASP A 274 -4.47 -12.83 13.41
CA ASP A 274 -5.50 -12.62 14.44
C ASP A 274 -5.29 -13.48 15.70
N ASP A 275 -4.41 -14.49 15.61
CA ASP A 275 -3.88 -15.27 16.72
C ASP A 275 -2.87 -14.50 17.59
N ARG A 276 -2.37 -13.35 17.12
CA ARG A 276 -1.40 -12.51 17.84
C ARG A 276 -1.86 -11.09 18.05
N LEU A 277 -2.60 -10.51 17.10
CA LEU A 277 -2.92 -9.08 17.06
C LEU A 277 -4.39 -8.82 16.66
N GLY A 278 -4.83 -7.59 16.87
CA GLY A 278 -6.11 -7.09 16.35
C GLY A 278 -7.29 -7.15 17.33
N SER A 279 -7.14 -7.79 18.49
CA SER A 279 -8.13 -7.72 19.58
C SER A 279 -7.47 -7.71 20.96
N ILE A 280 -8.24 -7.41 22.01
CA ILE A 280 -7.77 -7.42 23.40
C ILE A 280 -8.31 -8.69 24.05
N GLN A 281 -7.51 -9.76 24.04
CA GLN A 281 -7.87 -11.06 24.60
C GLN A 281 -6.64 -11.72 25.27
N PRO A 282 -6.84 -12.57 26.29
CA PRO A 282 -5.74 -13.33 26.87
C PRO A 282 -5.01 -14.19 25.82
N GLY A 283 -3.68 -14.15 25.84
CA GLY A 283 -2.83 -14.92 24.92
C GLY A 283 -2.35 -14.15 23.68
N LEU A 284 -2.91 -12.96 23.42
CA LEU A 284 -2.46 -12.08 22.33
C LEU A 284 -1.29 -11.17 22.76
N ASP A 285 -0.57 -10.62 21.79
CA ASP A 285 0.52 -9.67 22.04
C ASP A 285 -0.04 -8.41 22.69
N GLY A 286 0.60 -7.94 23.78
CA GLY A 286 0.22 -6.76 24.55
C GLY A 286 0.44 -5.42 23.82
N THR A 287 -0.12 -5.28 22.62
CA THR A 287 -0.02 -4.08 21.79
C THR A 287 -1.32 -3.29 21.88
N VAL A 288 -1.35 -2.31 22.77
CA VAL A 288 -2.55 -1.55 23.12
C VAL A 288 -2.26 -0.05 23.20
N ILE A 289 -3.27 0.77 22.96
CA ILE A 289 -3.20 2.21 23.17
C ILE A 289 -4.29 2.63 24.16
N LEU A 290 -3.97 3.62 24.99
CA LEU A 290 -4.93 4.28 25.87
C LEU A 290 -5.25 5.65 25.27
N THR A 291 -6.53 5.92 25.07
CA THR A 291 -7.05 7.18 24.54
C THR A 291 -7.96 7.87 25.53
N ASP A 292 -8.14 9.19 25.40
CA ASP A 292 -9.09 9.98 26.20
C ASP A 292 -10.52 10.01 25.64
N GLY A 293 -10.75 9.31 24.52
CA GLY A 293 -12.03 9.23 23.83
C GLY A 293 -12.05 8.09 22.79
N GLU A 294 -13.05 8.13 21.93
CA GLU A 294 -13.26 7.13 20.87
C GLU A 294 -12.12 7.17 19.85
N ILE A 295 -11.61 6.00 19.45
CA ILE A 295 -10.42 5.93 18.59
C ILE A 295 -10.67 6.56 17.21
N THR A 296 -11.91 6.53 16.72
CA THR A 296 -12.26 7.06 15.39
C THR A 296 -12.45 8.57 15.37
N GLU A 297 -12.43 9.25 16.53
CA GLU A 297 -12.60 10.69 16.61
C GLU A 297 -11.27 11.42 16.42
N THR A 298 -11.24 12.45 15.57
CA THR A 298 -10.02 13.21 15.26
C THR A 298 -9.47 13.97 16.46
N SER A 299 -10.36 14.43 17.36
CA SER A 299 -10.00 15.18 18.57
C SER A 299 -9.29 14.32 19.63
N THR A 300 -9.53 13.00 19.59
CA THR A 300 -9.01 12.02 20.56
C THR A 300 -7.50 12.01 20.58
N LYS A 301 -6.94 12.04 21.79
CA LYS A 301 -5.50 11.97 22.05
C LYS A 301 -5.12 10.59 22.54
N VAL A 302 -3.97 10.13 22.07
CA VAL A 302 -3.32 8.95 22.63
C VAL A 302 -2.59 9.40 23.90
N LEU A 303 -2.97 8.84 25.04
CA LEU A 303 -2.39 9.13 26.35
C LEU A 303 -1.17 8.23 26.63
N ARG A 304 -1.26 6.95 26.27
CA ARG A 304 -0.19 5.95 26.41
C ARG A 304 -0.27 4.91 25.30
N ALA A 305 0.86 4.29 24.99
CA ALA A 305 0.94 3.19 24.03
C ALA A 305 1.87 2.10 24.56
N TRP A 306 1.48 0.85 24.32
CA TRP A 306 2.30 -0.33 24.58
C TRP A 306 2.44 -1.13 23.29
N ILE A 307 3.63 -1.63 23.02
CA ILE A 307 3.94 -2.53 21.91
C ILE A 307 4.61 -3.76 22.51
N GLN A 308 4.04 -4.95 22.27
CA GLN A 308 4.54 -6.21 22.86
C GLN A 308 4.74 -6.10 24.39
N SER A 309 3.79 -5.48 25.09
CA SER A 309 3.83 -5.24 26.55
C SER A 309 4.89 -4.25 27.04
N ARG A 310 5.64 -3.59 26.14
CA ARG A 310 6.57 -2.50 26.49
C ARG A 310 5.93 -1.15 26.25
N GLU A 311 5.98 -0.26 27.24
CA GLU A 311 5.48 1.11 27.10
C GLU A 311 6.39 1.91 26.16
N VAL A 312 5.79 2.59 25.19
CA VAL A 312 6.51 3.37 24.17
C VAL A 312 6.31 4.86 24.46
N PRO A 313 7.38 5.67 24.50
CA PRO A 313 7.25 7.12 24.68
C PRO A 313 6.53 7.74 23.48
N LEU A 314 5.53 8.58 23.77
CA LEU A 314 4.76 9.31 22.74
C LEU A 314 5.45 10.62 22.29
N GLU A 315 6.68 10.84 22.74
CA GLU A 315 7.47 12.01 22.38
C GLU A 315 7.86 11.96 20.91
N ASN A 316 7.79 13.10 20.24
CA ASN A 316 8.28 13.27 18.88
C ASN A 316 9.24 14.46 18.81
N ARG A 317 9.85 14.67 17.63
CA ARG A 317 10.78 15.79 17.41
C ARG A 317 10.14 17.14 17.72
N GLN A 318 8.85 17.31 17.45
CA GLN A 318 8.11 18.56 17.68
C GLN A 318 7.87 18.80 19.17
N THR A 319 7.43 17.79 19.94
CA THR A 319 7.26 17.93 21.40
C THR A 319 8.61 18.21 22.06
N ARG A 320 9.66 17.49 21.66
CA ARG A 320 11.03 17.74 22.15
C ARG A 320 11.51 19.17 21.86
N PHE A 321 11.21 19.70 20.68
CA PHE A 321 11.54 21.09 20.35
C PHE A 321 10.67 22.08 21.11
N TYR A 322 9.36 21.82 21.21
CA TYR A 322 8.44 22.65 21.99
C TYR A 322 8.95 22.80 23.42
N ASP A 323 9.27 21.70 24.10
CA ASP A 323 9.81 21.73 25.45
C ASP A 323 11.17 22.41 25.53
N LYS A 324 12.07 22.15 24.56
CA LYS A 324 13.39 22.81 24.47
C LYS A 324 13.25 24.34 24.35
N TYR A 325 12.34 24.84 23.53
CA TYR A 325 12.17 26.27 23.28
C TYR A 325 11.33 26.96 24.36
N ARG A 326 10.33 26.27 24.92
CA ARG A 326 9.54 26.76 26.06
C ARG A 326 10.39 26.94 27.31
N ASN A 327 11.36 26.05 27.53
CA ASN A 327 12.27 26.11 28.68
C ASN A 327 13.53 26.95 28.42
N ARG A 328 13.57 27.75 27.33
CA ARG A 328 14.69 28.66 27.11
C ARG A 328 14.67 29.76 28.19
N PRO A 329 15.81 30.03 28.84
CA PRO A 329 15.93 31.20 29.69
C PRO A 329 15.60 32.46 28.87
N MET A 330 14.65 33.26 29.35
CA MET A 330 14.41 34.57 28.75
C MET A 330 15.67 35.42 28.92
N PRO A 331 16.07 36.19 27.89
CA PRO A 331 17.18 37.12 28.05
C PRO A 331 16.85 38.07 29.21
N LYS A 332 17.83 38.30 30.11
CA LYS A 332 17.69 39.33 31.14
C LYS A 332 17.34 40.63 30.42
N ARG A 333 16.22 41.27 30.79
CA ARG A 333 15.91 42.63 30.29
C ARG A 333 17.07 43.53 30.71
N ILE A 334 17.83 44.02 29.74
CA ILE A 334 18.96 44.92 29.95
C ILE A 334 18.48 46.38 29.81
N TRP A 335 17.30 46.74 30.29
CA TRP A 335 16.84 48.14 30.41
C TRP A 335 15.77 48.22 31.49
#